data_AF-A0A4J2G3V0-F1
#
_entry.id   AF-A0A4J2G3V0-F1
#
_cell.length_a   1.000
_cell.length_b   1.000
_cell.length_c   1.000
_cell.angle_alpha   90.00
_cell.angle_beta   90.00
_cell.angle_gamma   90.00
#
_symmetry.space_group_name_H-M   'P 1'
#
loop_
_entity.id
_entity.type
_entity.pdbx_description
1 polymer ?
#
loop_
_entity_poly.entity_id
_entity_poly.type
_entity_poly.pdbx_seq_one_letter_code
_entity_poly.pdbx_strand_id
1 'polypeptide(L)'
;MTIQNPQLVGIKNWPLDTGGRYIVICYKATEFSGTLQSSEEGEVSWVQKDQIPNLNLAYDMLPLMEMMEAPDKSEFFYPRRTADDWEKKIF
;
A
#
# COMPACT_ATOMS: atom_id res chain seq x y z
N MET A 1 -19.34 -1.17 -3.42
CA MET A 1 -18.59 -2.44 -3.61
C MET A 1 -18.30 -3.08 -2.27
N THR A 2 -18.28 -4.40 -2.18
CA THR A 2 -17.97 -5.17 -0.97
C THR A 2 -16.91 -6.22 -1.29
N ILE A 3 -15.79 -6.23 -0.56
CA ILE A 3 -14.74 -7.26 -0.68
C ILE A 3 -15.03 -8.44 0.26
N GLN A 4 -14.58 -9.64 -0.11
CA GLN A 4 -14.67 -10.86 0.69
C GLN A 4 -13.27 -11.47 0.92
N ASN A 5 -13.10 -12.15 2.05
CA ASN A 5 -11.90 -12.90 2.40
C ASN A 5 -10.56 -12.14 2.15
N PRO A 6 -10.41 -10.89 2.65
CA PRO A 6 -9.21 -10.12 2.43
C PRO A 6 -8.02 -10.80 3.10
N GLN A 7 -6.95 -11.04 2.33
CA GLN A 7 -5.72 -11.63 2.84
C GLN A 7 -4.80 -10.52 3.36
N LEU A 8 -4.30 -10.68 4.58
CA LEU A 8 -3.23 -9.84 5.10
C LEU A 8 -1.94 -10.15 4.33
N VAL A 9 -1.38 -9.15 3.65
CA VAL A 9 -0.19 -9.30 2.80
C VAL A 9 0.98 -8.43 3.23
N GLY A 10 0.81 -7.61 4.27
CA GLY A 10 1.93 -6.94 4.90
C GLY A 10 1.52 -5.77 5.78
N ILE A 11 2.54 -5.12 6.34
CA ILE A 11 2.41 -3.94 7.17
C ILE A 11 3.38 -2.88 6.64
N LYS A 12 2.86 -1.70 6.33
CA LYS A 12 3.70 -0.52 6.07
C LYS A 12 3.70 0.37 7.30
N ASN A 13 4.87 0.67 7.87
CA ASN A 13 4.96 1.43 9.11
C ASN A 13 6.19 2.35 9.17
N TRP A 14 6.12 3.31 10.10
CA TRP A 14 7.23 4.21 10.41
C TRP A 14 7.00 4.87 11.78
N PRO A 15 8.07 5.24 12.52
CA PRO A 15 7.93 6.01 13.74
C PRO A 15 7.52 7.46 13.45
N LEU A 16 6.84 8.08 14.39
CA LEU A 16 6.54 9.51 14.41
C LEU A 16 7.58 10.22 15.29
N ASP A 17 7.84 11.50 14.98
CA ASP A 17 8.89 12.29 15.64
C ASP A 17 8.73 12.39 17.16
N THR A 18 7.48 12.31 17.65
CA THR A 18 7.12 12.42 19.07
C THR A 18 6.92 11.05 19.75
N GLY A 19 7.49 9.97 19.19
CA GLY A 19 7.50 8.63 19.80
C GLY A 19 6.30 7.74 19.45
N GLY A 20 5.39 8.22 18.60
CA GLY A 20 4.30 7.40 18.05
C GLY A 20 4.75 6.49 16.89
N ARG A 21 3.81 5.72 16.34
CA ARG A 21 4.04 4.92 15.12
C ARG A 21 2.81 5.01 14.22
N TYR A 22 3.05 5.26 12.94
CA TYR A 22 2.02 5.12 11.92
C TYR A 22 2.04 3.70 11.38
N ILE A 23 0.87 3.10 11.23
CA ILE A 23 0.71 1.71 10.79
C ILE A 23 -0.35 1.69 9.70
N VAL A 24 0.01 1.12 8.55
CA VAL A 24 -0.90 0.77 7.46
C VAL A 24 -0.91 -0.75 7.37
N ILE A 25 -2.09 -1.34 7.54
CA ILE A 25 -2.29 -2.77 7.34
C ILE A 25 -2.65 -2.99 5.87
N CYS A 26 -1.84 -3.76 5.15
CA CYS A 26 -1.97 -3.98 3.72
C CYS A 26 -2.72 -5.28 3.44
N TYR A 27 -3.79 -5.19 2.66
CA TYR A 27 -4.63 -6.32 2.27
C TYR A 27 -4.67 -6.52 0.77
N LYS A 28 -4.87 -7.78 0.34
CA LYS A 28 -5.19 -8.17 -1.03
C LYS A 28 -6.50 -8.95 -1.05
N ALA A 29 -7.40 -8.60 -1.97
CA ALA A 29 -8.65 -9.31 -2.18
C ALA A 29 -8.86 -9.55 -3.68
N THR A 30 -9.28 -10.77 -4.01
CA THR A 30 -9.66 -11.17 -5.38
C THR A 30 -11.14 -11.54 -5.48
N GLU A 31 -11.82 -11.60 -4.35
CA GLU A 31 -13.26 -11.87 -4.23
C GLU A 31 -13.95 -10.57 -3.83
N PHE A 32 -14.85 -10.08 -4.70
CA PHE A 32 -15.61 -8.86 -4.45
C PHE A 32 -16.95 -8.88 -5.21
N SER A 33 -17.89 -8.06 -4.76
CA SER A 33 -19.21 -7.89 -5.37
C SER A 33 -19.69 -6.43 -5.35
N GLY A 34 -20.70 -6.15 -6.19
CA GLY A 34 -21.26 -4.81 -6.39
C GLY A 34 -20.54 -4.00 -7.47
N THR A 35 -20.89 -2.72 -7.56
CA THR A 35 -20.38 -1.80 -8.60
C THR A 35 -19.35 -0.84 -8.01
N LEU A 36 -18.32 -0.51 -8.80
CA LEU A 36 -17.32 0.50 -8.45
C LEU A 36 -17.96 1.89 -8.46
N GLN A 37 -17.66 2.71 -7.46
CA GLN A 37 -18.23 4.04 -7.30
C GLN A 37 -17.24 4.94 -6.53
N SER A 38 -16.96 6.13 -7.07
CA SER A 38 -16.14 7.16 -6.41
C SER A 38 -16.86 7.80 -5.21
N SER A 39 -16.08 8.47 -4.36
CA SER A 39 -16.58 9.19 -3.18
C SER A 39 -15.90 10.56 -3.05
N GLU A 40 -16.28 11.32 -2.02
CA GLU A 40 -15.64 12.61 -1.70
C GLU A 40 -14.13 12.49 -1.42
N GLU A 41 -13.66 11.33 -0.95
CA GLU A 41 -12.24 11.10 -0.66
C GLU A 41 -11.37 11.01 -1.92
N GLY A 42 -11.97 10.71 -3.07
CA GLY A 42 -11.27 10.65 -4.35
C GLY A 42 -11.93 9.74 -5.40
N GLU A 43 -11.44 9.89 -6.63
CA GLU A 43 -11.86 9.08 -7.77
C GLU A 43 -11.23 7.69 -7.76
N VAL A 44 -12.01 6.67 -8.08
CA VAL A 44 -11.55 5.29 -8.20
C VAL A 44 -11.80 4.76 -9.61
N SER A 45 -10.86 3.97 -10.12
CA SER A 45 -10.98 3.35 -11.45
C SER A 45 -10.32 1.99 -11.49
N TRP A 46 -10.78 1.15 -12.41
CA TRP A 46 -10.09 -0.09 -12.74
C TRP A 46 -8.92 0.21 -13.68
N VAL A 47 -7.72 -0.24 -13.30
CA VAL A 47 -6.50 -0.08 -14.08
C VAL A 47 -5.93 -1.46 -14.38
N GLN A 48 -5.42 -1.65 -15.60
CA GLN A 48 -4.68 -2.87 -15.93
C GLN A 48 -3.38 -2.92 -15.10
N LYS A 49 -3.08 -4.07 -14.48
CA LYS A 49 -2.00 -4.19 -13.49
C LYS A 49 -0.62 -3.80 -14.07
N ASP A 50 -0.39 -4.09 -15.34
CA ASP A 50 0.83 -3.76 -16.08
C ASP A 50 0.93 -2.27 -16.47
N GLN A 51 -0.17 -1.53 -16.43
CA GLN A 51 -0.21 -0.08 -16.70
C GLN A 51 0.00 0.77 -15.43
N ILE A 52 -0.01 0.17 -14.23
CA ILE A 52 0.19 0.88 -12.96
C ILE A 52 1.48 1.73 -12.97
N PRO A 53 2.65 1.24 -13.44
CA PRO A 53 3.89 2.04 -13.47
C PRO A 53 3.81 3.30 -14.34
N ASN A 54 2.84 3.40 -15.26
CA ASN A 54 2.67 4.53 -16.17
C ASN A 54 1.80 5.66 -15.58
N LEU A 55 1.29 5.48 -14.36
CA LEU A 55 0.46 6.47 -13.68
C LEU A 55 1.29 7.44 -12.82
N ASN A 56 0.67 8.56 -12.44
CA ASN A 56 1.20 9.44 -11.40
C ASN A 56 0.97 8.80 -10.02
N LEU A 57 1.87 7.92 -9.63
CA LEU A 57 1.76 7.14 -8.39
C LEU A 57 2.19 7.95 -7.16
N ALA A 58 1.62 7.60 -6.01
CA ALA A 58 2.14 8.04 -4.72
C ALA A 58 3.60 7.57 -4.53
N TYR A 59 4.33 8.25 -3.64
CA TYR A 59 5.72 7.89 -3.33
C TYR A 59 5.84 6.43 -2.89
N ASP A 60 6.81 5.70 -3.46
CA ASP A 60 7.10 4.30 -3.16
C ASP A 60 5.94 3.32 -3.40
N MET A 61 4.93 3.67 -4.21
CA MET A 61 3.82 2.76 -4.48
C MET A 61 4.30 1.44 -5.12
N LEU A 62 5.18 1.50 -6.12
CA LEU A 62 5.70 0.30 -6.80
C LEU A 62 6.42 -0.67 -5.84
N PRO A 63 7.43 -0.27 -5.05
CA PRO A 63 8.07 -1.18 -4.10
C PRO A 63 7.11 -1.63 -2.98
N LEU A 64 6.09 -0.85 -2.63
CA LEU A 64 5.05 -1.28 -1.70
C LEU A 64 4.22 -2.43 -2.28
N MET A 65 3.78 -2.31 -3.54
CA MET A 65 3.08 -3.40 -4.22
C MET A 65 3.97 -4.63 -4.42
N GLU A 66 5.26 -4.45 -4.68
CA GLU A 66 6.21 -5.57 -4.76
C GLU A 66 6.27 -6.34 -3.44
N MET A 67 6.37 -5.65 -2.29
CA MET A 67 6.30 -6.29 -0.97
C MET A 67 4.97 -7.03 -0.78
N MET A 68 3.84 -6.40 -1.12
CA MET A 68 2.51 -7.01 -0.97
C MET A 68 2.27 -8.23 -1.87
N GLU A 69 3.01 -8.37 -2.97
CA GLU A 69 2.89 -9.49 -3.90
C GLU A 69 3.93 -10.59 -3.63
N ALA A 70 5.02 -10.28 -2.93
CA ALA A 70 6.05 -11.23 -2.58
C ALA A 70 5.61 -12.14 -1.41
N PRO A 71 5.51 -13.46 -1.60
CA PRO A 71 4.99 -14.37 -0.57
C PRO A 71 5.92 -14.55 0.64
N ASP A 72 7.19 -14.15 0.50
CA ASP A 72 8.22 -14.21 1.54
C ASP A 72 8.47 -12.86 2.22
N LYS A 73 7.68 -11.82 1.90
CA LYS A 73 7.78 -10.47 2.47
C LYS A 73 6.50 -10.11 3.21
N SER A 74 6.64 -9.25 4.21
CA SER A 74 5.52 -8.88 5.07
C SER A 74 5.63 -7.50 5.72
N GLU A 75 6.79 -6.83 5.66
CA GLU A 75 6.92 -5.49 6.25
C GLU A 75 7.63 -4.51 5.32
N PHE A 76 7.06 -3.31 5.21
CA PHE A 76 7.66 -2.14 4.57
C PHE A 76 7.89 -1.08 5.64
N PHE A 77 9.14 -0.86 6.01
CA PHE A 77 9.50 0.02 7.12
C PHE A 77 10.35 1.20 6.65
N TYR A 78 10.00 2.42 7.10
CA TYR A 78 10.91 3.57 7.05
C TYR A 78 11.55 3.75 8.43
N PRO A 79 12.85 3.44 8.61
CA PRO A 79 13.53 3.58 9.89
C PRO A 79 13.73 5.04 10.31
N ARG A 80 13.88 5.94 9.34
CA ARG A 80 13.98 7.38 9.55
C ARG A 80 13.23 8.11 8.46
N ARG A 81 12.49 9.14 8.86
CA ARG A 81 11.99 10.16 7.95
C ARG A 81 12.93 11.33 8.07
N THR A 82 13.80 11.56 7.09
CA THR A 82 14.49 12.84 6.98
C THR A 82 13.87 13.63 5.83
N ALA A 83 14.08 14.95 5.81
CA ALA A 83 13.55 15.80 4.74
C ALA A 83 14.00 15.32 3.34
N ASP A 84 15.18 14.71 3.26
CA ASP A 84 15.86 14.40 2.00
C ASP A 84 16.13 12.90 1.79
N ASP A 85 15.85 12.05 2.78
CA ASP A 85 16.10 10.60 2.68
C ASP A 85 15.03 9.78 3.41
N TRP A 86 14.45 8.86 2.64
CA TRP A 86 13.43 7.89 3.02
C TRP A 86 13.96 6.49 2.73
N GLU A 87 15.02 6.12 3.44
CA GLU A 87 15.54 4.74 3.38
C GLU A 87 14.41 3.78 3.77
N LYS A 88 14.07 2.86 2.87
CA LYS A 88 13.08 1.82 3.09
C LYS A 88 13.75 0.48 3.33
N LYS A 89 13.17 -0.30 4.24
CA LYS A 89 13.55 -1.70 4.48
C LYS A 89 12.34 -2.58 4.22
N ILE A 90 12.58 -3.65 3.47
CA ILE A 90 11.58 -4.67 3.17
C ILE A 90 12.01 -5.93 3.89
N PHE A 91 11.15 -6.45 4.77
CA PHE A 91 11.37 -7.69 5.51
C PHE A 91 10.50 -8.80 4.96
#